data_AF-A0A257MQI2-F1
#
_entry.id   AF-A0A257MQI2-F1
#
_cell.length_a   1.000
_cell.length_b   1.000
_cell.length_c   1.000
_cell.angle_alpha   90.00
_cell.angle_beta   90.00
_cell.angle_gamma   90.00
#
_symmetry.space_group_name_H-M   'P 1'
#
loop_
_entity.id
_entity.type
_entity.pdbx_description
1 polymer ?
#
loop_
_entity_poly.entity_id
_entity_poly.type
_entity_poly.pdbx_seq_one_letter_code
_entity_poly.pdbx_strand_id
1 'polypeptide(L)'
;MKEICRNTLIIGLAVLLLAGICGISQAQPDKDSEGMEPDLGMGPECRMGMGPRCEMMPPQNEGFPTGVPLEVLYSGHGLALKGNESHKLRLKIEAIMPLPPGQIRDLLSSNKSLEEIRDDIRSKGEKTGEKTFRGSMILDRSMYPLINIAITSSENDSIITADLVDISRPPSDDPSALGSISVTVSPAGGETIGEGELNVLEDGRVVRYTLSLDMDPAKRRQTGRRGMAP
;
A
#
# COMPACT_ATOMS: atom_id res chain seq x y z
N MET A 1 17.67 48.62 -22.88
CA MET A 1 18.19 48.10 -21.60
C MET A 1 17.35 46.96 -20.99
N LYS A 2 16.67 46.12 -21.79
CA LYS A 2 15.96 44.92 -21.28
C LYS A 2 16.49 43.59 -21.82
N GLU A 3 17.27 43.60 -22.90
CA GLU A 3 17.83 42.36 -23.46
C GLU A 3 19.17 41.93 -22.84
N ILE A 4 19.93 42.86 -22.28
CA ILE A 4 21.25 42.55 -21.69
C ILE A 4 21.10 41.76 -20.37
N CYS A 5 20.02 41.98 -19.60
CA CYS A 5 19.78 41.26 -18.34
C CYS A 5 19.22 39.84 -18.53
N ARG A 6 18.68 39.49 -19.71
CA ARG A 6 18.11 38.16 -19.93
C ARG A 6 19.19 37.13 -20.30
N ASN A 7 20.22 37.56 -21.02
CA ASN A 7 21.33 36.66 -21.38
C ASN A 7 22.27 36.36 -20.21
N THR A 8 22.52 37.30 -19.30
CA THR A 8 23.34 37.04 -18.11
C THR A 8 22.68 36.11 -17.11
N LEU A 9 21.34 36.14 -17.01
CA LEU A 9 20.59 35.28 -16.10
C LEU A 9 20.51 33.81 -16.59
N ILE A 10 20.48 33.60 -17.92
CA ILE A 10 20.49 32.26 -18.54
C ILE A 10 21.87 31.61 -18.42
N ILE A 11 22.95 32.39 -18.58
CA ILE A 11 24.32 31.87 -18.42
C ILE A 11 24.58 31.47 -16.95
N GLY A 12 24.06 32.23 -15.99
CA GLY A 12 24.16 31.88 -14.57
C GLY A 12 23.44 30.57 -14.19
N LEU A 13 22.29 30.29 -14.81
CA LEU A 13 21.51 29.08 -14.53
C LEU A 13 22.16 27.82 -15.15
N ALA A 14 22.79 27.95 -16.32
CA ALA A 14 23.51 26.85 -16.96
C ALA A 14 24.79 26.43 -16.20
N VAL A 15 25.49 27.37 -15.56
CA VAL A 15 26.67 27.06 -14.73
C VAL A 15 26.27 26.35 -13.42
N LEU A 16 25.11 26.68 -12.84
CA LEU A 16 24.58 26.00 -11.65
C LEU A 16 24.06 24.58 -11.94
N LEU A 17 23.55 24.32 -13.14
CA LEU A 17 23.12 22.98 -13.56
C LEU A 17 24.30 22.03 -13.85
N LEU A 18 25.47 22.55 -14.24
CA LEU A 18 26.66 21.74 -14.54
C LEU A 18 27.50 21.38 -13.30
N ALA A 19 27.33 22.09 -12.17
CA ALA A 19 28.06 21.82 -10.93
C ALA A 19 27.38 20.77 -10.01
N GLY A 20 26.19 20.28 -10.36
CA GLY A 20 25.38 19.39 -9.51
C GLY A 20 25.50 17.89 -9.77
N ILE A 21 26.31 17.44 -10.75
CA ILE A 21 26.33 16.02 -11.20
C ILE A 21 27.68 15.32 -10.92
N CYS A 22 28.39 15.71 -9.87
CA CYS A 22 29.55 14.95 -9.37
C CYS A 22 29.21 14.25 -8.05
N GLY A 23 28.39 13.22 -8.15
CA GLY A 23 28.14 12.23 -7.10
C GLY A 23 28.23 10.83 -7.71
N ILE A 24 29.40 10.50 -8.28
CA ILE A 24 29.68 9.20 -8.88
C ILE A 24 29.99 8.25 -7.72
N SER A 25 29.03 7.40 -7.34
CA SER A 25 29.35 6.20 -6.56
C SER A 25 30.22 5.30 -7.43
N GLN A 26 31.51 5.24 -7.11
CA GLN A 26 32.42 4.23 -7.64
C GLN A 26 32.00 2.88 -7.05
N ALA A 27 31.26 2.08 -7.82
CA ALA A 27 31.19 0.64 -7.60
C ALA A 27 32.47 0.05 -8.20
N GLN A 28 33.40 -0.33 -7.33
CA GLN A 28 34.62 -1.05 -7.71
C GLN A 28 34.22 -2.42 -8.27
N PRO A 29 34.75 -2.85 -9.44
CA PRO A 29 34.53 -4.21 -9.91
C PRO A 29 35.49 -5.12 -9.13
N ASP A 30 34.95 -5.91 -8.21
CA ASP A 30 35.69 -7.05 -7.67
C ASP A 30 35.79 -8.13 -8.76
N LYS A 31 37.01 -8.64 -8.87
CA LYS A 31 37.49 -9.56 -9.88
C LYS A 31 36.73 -10.89 -9.84
N ASP A 32 36.67 -11.50 -11.01
CA ASP A 32 36.25 -12.86 -11.28
C ASP A 32 36.63 -13.84 -10.14
N SER A 33 35.64 -14.58 -9.65
CA SER A 33 35.87 -15.90 -9.10
C SER A 33 34.78 -16.82 -9.61
N GLU A 34 35.28 -17.91 -10.19
CA GLU A 34 34.63 -18.91 -11.01
C GLU A 34 33.43 -19.57 -10.34
N GLY A 35 32.52 -20.07 -11.18
CA GLY A 35 31.22 -20.60 -10.81
C GLY A 35 31.22 -21.62 -9.66
N MET A 36 30.15 -21.52 -8.87
CA MET A 36 29.63 -22.64 -8.10
C MET A 36 28.11 -22.60 -8.23
N GLU A 37 27.54 -23.68 -8.77
CA GLU A 37 26.09 -23.88 -8.84
C GLU A 37 25.47 -23.75 -7.44
N PRO A 38 24.29 -23.12 -7.28
CA PRO A 38 23.66 -23.05 -5.97
C PRO A 38 23.08 -24.43 -5.64
N ASP A 39 23.74 -25.10 -4.69
CA ASP A 39 23.27 -26.35 -4.10
C ASP A 39 21.92 -26.13 -3.42
N LEU A 40 20.97 -27.00 -3.77
CA LEU A 40 19.60 -27.01 -3.29
C LEU A 40 19.57 -27.55 -1.86
N GLY A 41 19.81 -26.68 -0.88
CA GLY A 41 19.45 -26.98 0.50
C GLY A 41 20.38 -26.41 1.56
N MET A 42 20.13 -25.17 1.97
CA MET A 42 20.44 -24.71 3.32
C MET A 42 19.48 -23.57 3.66
N GLY A 43 18.62 -23.78 4.67
CA GLY A 43 17.97 -22.67 5.35
C GLY A 43 19.01 -21.75 6.01
N PRO A 44 18.62 -20.58 6.55
CA PRO A 44 19.58 -19.60 7.06
C PRO A 44 20.46 -20.25 8.13
N GLU A 45 21.74 -20.39 7.81
CA GLU A 45 22.75 -20.87 8.75
C GLU A 45 22.84 -19.90 9.91
N CYS A 46 22.30 -20.31 11.05
CA CYS A 46 22.63 -19.70 12.33
C CYS A 46 24.13 -19.93 12.53
N ARG A 47 24.95 -18.88 12.36
CA ARG A 47 26.39 -18.92 12.67
C ARG A 47 26.56 -19.49 14.08
N MET A 48 27.09 -20.72 14.18
CA MET A 48 27.48 -21.30 15.47
C MET A 48 28.48 -20.37 16.14
N GLY A 49 28.08 -19.71 17.23
CA GLY A 49 28.98 -18.86 18.02
C GLY A 49 28.35 -17.63 18.66
N MET A 50 27.17 -17.20 18.24
CA MET A 50 26.37 -16.24 19.01
C MET A 50 25.31 -16.99 19.82
N GLY A 51 25.15 -16.62 21.09
CA GLY A 51 24.13 -17.19 22.00
C GLY A 51 22.70 -17.06 21.46
N PRO A 52 21.68 -17.48 22.24
CA PRO A 52 20.33 -17.80 21.75
C PRO A 52 19.46 -16.56 21.44
N ARG A 53 20.02 -15.59 20.71
CA ARG A 53 19.32 -14.43 20.18
C ARG A 53 19.54 -14.36 18.68
N CYS A 54 19.21 -15.45 18.00
CA CYS A 54 18.50 -15.32 16.73
C CYS A 54 17.09 -14.80 17.06
N GLU A 55 16.99 -13.57 17.57
CA GLU A 55 15.74 -12.83 17.53
C GLU A 55 15.52 -12.61 16.03
N MET A 56 14.79 -13.53 15.40
CA MET A 56 14.15 -13.23 14.14
C MET A 56 13.42 -11.92 14.38
N MET A 57 13.76 -10.88 13.61
CA MET A 57 13.00 -9.63 13.65
C MET A 57 11.53 -10.02 13.68
N PRO A 58 10.74 -9.50 14.64
CA PRO A 58 9.32 -9.79 14.67
C PRO A 58 8.77 -9.49 13.27
N PRO A 59 7.91 -10.36 12.72
CA PRO A 59 7.28 -10.12 11.44
C PRO A 59 6.83 -8.66 11.39
N GLN A 60 7.30 -7.90 10.41
CA GLN A 60 7.03 -6.45 10.31
C GLN A 60 5.51 -6.13 10.18
N ASN A 61 4.67 -7.16 10.10
CA ASN A 61 3.23 -7.11 9.94
C ASN A 61 2.48 -7.84 11.08
N GLU A 62 3.10 -8.09 12.23
CA GLU A 62 2.37 -8.64 13.40
C GLU A 62 1.14 -7.76 13.71
N GLY A 63 -0.03 -8.39 13.84
CA GLY A 63 -1.32 -7.71 14.06
C GLY A 63 -2.04 -7.19 12.81
N PHE A 64 -1.41 -7.23 11.63
CA PHE A 64 -2.05 -6.81 10.37
C PHE A 64 -2.45 -8.01 9.49
N PRO A 65 -3.59 -7.94 8.80
CA PRO A 65 -4.03 -9.04 7.94
C PRO A 65 -3.03 -9.28 6.80
N THR A 66 -2.44 -10.47 6.78
CA THR A 66 -1.52 -10.94 5.73
C THR A 66 -2.22 -11.92 4.80
N GLY A 67 -1.90 -11.87 3.51
CA GLY A 67 -2.52 -12.73 2.52
C GLY A 67 -2.18 -12.34 1.09
N VAL A 68 -2.73 -13.10 0.14
CA VAL A 68 -2.59 -12.83 -1.30
C VAL A 68 -3.62 -11.77 -1.70
N PRO A 69 -3.20 -10.65 -2.35
CA PRO A 69 -4.13 -9.64 -2.85
C PRO A 69 -5.06 -10.21 -3.92
N LEU A 70 -6.37 -9.99 -3.78
CA LEU A 70 -7.39 -10.38 -4.76
C LEU A 70 -7.69 -9.23 -5.71
N GLU A 71 -8.02 -8.07 -5.14
CA GLU A 71 -8.40 -6.86 -5.86
C GLU A 71 -8.19 -5.61 -5.00
N VAL A 72 -7.87 -4.50 -5.65
CA VAL A 72 -7.92 -3.18 -5.03
C VAL A 72 -9.36 -2.70 -5.11
N LEU A 73 -9.99 -2.46 -3.96
CA LEU A 73 -11.39 -2.05 -3.86
C LEU A 73 -11.52 -0.53 -3.97
N TYR A 74 -10.68 0.18 -3.21
CA TYR A 74 -10.68 1.63 -3.16
C TYR A 74 -9.25 2.13 -3.20
N SER A 75 -9.00 3.12 -4.04
CA SER A 75 -7.73 3.80 -4.15
C SER A 75 -8.04 5.25 -4.50
N GLY A 76 -7.41 6.19 -3.83
CA GLY A 76 -7.69 7.60 -4.04
C GLY A 76 -6.64 8.51 -3.44
N HIS A 77 -6.68 9.75 -3.88
CA HIS A 77 -5.77 10.80 -3.44
C HIS A 77 -6.51 12.12 -3.35
N GLY A 78 -6.06 13.01 -2.48
CA GLY A 78 -6.71 14.30 -2.31
C GLY A 78 -6.18 15.03 -1.10
N LEU A 79 -7.10 15.69 -0.38
CA LEU A 79 -6.78 16.61 0.70
C LEU A 79 -7.55 16.28 1.98
N ALA A 80 -6.86 16.45 3.10
CA ALA A 80 -7.43 16.50 4.43
C ALA A 80 -7.30 17.94 4.94
N LEU A 81 -8.44 18.56 5.27
CA LEU A 81 -8.53 19.98 5.61
C LEU A 81 -8.72 20.15 7.11
N LYS A 82 -7.84 20.93 7.75
CA LYS A 82 -7.87 21.29 9.18
C LYS A 82 -7.93 22.80 9.31
N GLY A 83 -9.14 23.35 9.43
CA GLY A 83 -9.33 24.80 9.40
C GLY A 83 -8.83 25.39 8.07
N ASN A 84 -7.73 26.15 8.11
CA ASN A 84 -7.09 26.75 6.92
C ASN A 84 -5.90 25.94 6.40
N GLU A 85 -5.56 24.82 7.06
CA GLU A 85 -4.46 23.95 6.67
C GLU A 85 -4.98 22.86 5.73
N SER A 86 -4.17 22.50 4.74
CA SER A 86 -4.47 21.47 3.76
C SER A 86 -3.31 20.50 3.69
N HIS A 87 -3.63 19.22 3.89
CA HIS A 87 -2.67 18.14 3.98
C HIS A 87 -2.94 17.13 2.87
N LYS A 88 -1.88 16.57 2.28
CA LYS A 88 -2.04 15.58 1.22
C LYS A 88 -2.51 14.26 1.84
N LEU A 89 -3.55 13.67 1.27
CA LEU A 89 -4.09 12.40 1.71
C LEU A 89 -4.05 11.38 0.57
N ARG A 90 -3.66 10.14 0.87
CA ARG A 90 -3.83 8.98 -0.02
C ARG A 90 -4.48 7.85 0.76
N LEU A 91 -5.46 7.20 0.15
CA LEU A 91 -6.17 6.06 0.71
C LEU A 91 -6.04 4.87 -0.24
N LYS A 92 -5.76 3.69 0.30
CA LYS A 92 -5.79 2.44 -0.45
C LYS A 92 -6.38 1.33 0.41
N ILE A 93 -7.35 0.60 -0.13
CA ILE A 93 -7.98 -0.57 0.48
C ILE A 93 -8.06 -1.68 -0.57
N GLU A 94 -7.63 -2.87 -0.18
CA GLU A 94 -7.63 -4.07 -0.99
C GLU A 94 -8.25 -5.24 -0.26
N ALA A 95 -8.94 -6.09 -1.01
CA ALA A 95 -9.37 -7.39 -0.53
C ALA A 95 -8.20 -8.36 -0.65
N ILE A 96 -7.93 -9.09 0.42
CA ILE A 96 -6.91 -10.13 0.45
C ILE A 96 -7.53 -11.47 0.84
N MET A 97 -6.90 -12.53 0.39
CA MET A 97 -7.15 -13.88 0.88
C MET A 97 -6.05 -14.31 1.85
N PRO A 98 -6.38 -14.58 3.12
CA PRO A 98 -5.47 -15.23 4.04
C PRO A 98 -5.15 -16.64 3.52
N LEU A 99 -3.87 -16.91 3.24
CA LEU A 99 -3.40 -18.25 2.88
C LEU A 99 -2.26 -18.63 3.82
N PRO A 100 -2.33 -19.80 4.48
CA PRO A 100 -1.20 -20.34 5.22
C PRO A 100 0.01 -20.55 4.30
N PRO A 101 1.25 -20.41 4.79
CA PRO A 101 2.46 -20.60 3.98
C PRO A 101 2.51 -21.95 3.26
N GLY A 102 1.98 -23.02 3.85
CA GLY A 102 1.89 -24.34 3.21
C GLY A 102 1.05 -24.30 1.93
N GLN A 103 -0.13 -23.68 1.97
CA GLN A 103 -1.01 -23.58 0.80
C GLN A 103 -0.40 -22.69 -0.30
N ILE A 104 0.35 -21.64 0.08
CA ILE A 104 1.09 -20.83 -0.89
C ILE A 104 2.16 -21.69 -1.59
N ARG A 105 2.91 -22.49 -0.83
CA ARG A 105 3.91 -23.41 -1.41
C ARG A 105 3.27 -24.45 -2.32
N ASP A 106 2.13 -25.02 -1.93
CA ASP A 106 1.39 -25.98 -2.74
C ASP A 106 0.95 -25.36 -4.07
N LEU A 107 0.41 -24.14 -4.04
CA LEU A 107 0.05 -23.40 -5.27
C LEU A 107 1.25 -23.12 -6.16
N LEU A 108 2.38 -22.68 -5.59
CA LEU A 108 3.60 -22.37 -6.35
C LEU A 108 4.29 -23.61 -6.92
N SER A 109 4.17 -24.76 -6.25
CA SER A 109 4.71 -26.04 -6.72
C SER A 109 3.77 -26.78 -7.67
N SER A 110 2.52 -26.31 -7.81
CA SER A 110 1.56 -26.91 -8.73
C SER A 110 1.94 -26.64 -10.18
N ASN A 111 1.62 -27.56 -11.08
CA ASN A 111 1.83 -27.40 -12.52
C ASN A 111 0.74 -26.52 -13.15
N LYS A 112 0.42 -25.39 -12.52
CA LYS A 112 -0.57 -24.41 -12.95
C LYS A 112 0.14 -23.14 -13.39
N SER A 113 -0.43 -22.49 -14.39
CA SER A 113 -0.06 -21.12 -14.75
C SER A 113 -0.39 -20.12 -13.64
N LEU A 114 0.23 -18.94 -13.67
CA LEU A 114 -0.08 -17.86 -12.71
C LEU A 114 -1.54 -17.40 -12.83
N GLU A 115 -2.10 -17.44 -14.04
CA GLU A 115 -3.49 -17.14 -14.32
C GLU A 115 -4.43 -18.15 -13.63
N GLU A 116 -4.15 -19.45 -13.76
CA GLU A 116 -4.93 -20.51 -13.10
C GLU A 116 -4.83 -20.42 -11.58
N ILE A 117 -3.62 -20.17 -11.04
CA ILE A 117 -3.43 -19.97 -9.60
C ILE A 117 -4.24 -18.76 -9.11
N ARG A 118 -4.25 -17.66 -9.87
CA ARG A 118 -5.03 -16.46 -9.53
C ARG A 118 -6.52 -16.75 -9.53
N ASP A 119 -7.02 -17.50 -10.50
CA ASP A 119 -8.44 -17.85 -10.59
C ASP A 119 -8.87 -18.83 -9.50
N ASP A 120 -8.00 -19.77 -9.11
CA ASP A 120 -8.23 -20.66 -7.97
C ASP A 120 -8.32 -19.89 -6.65
N ILE A 121 -7.38 -18.98 -6.41
CA ILE A 121 -7.37 -18.10 -5.24
C ILE A 121 -8.65 -17.25 -5.24
N ARG A 122 -9.02 -16.64 -6.37
CA ARG A 122 -10.26 -15.86 -6.46
C ARG A 122 -11.50 -16.71 -6.18
N SER A 123 -11.62 -17.87 -6.84
CA SER A 123 -12.77 -18.76 -6.70
C SER A 123 -12.91 -19.27 -5.27
N LYS A 124 -11.80 -19.62 -4.62
CA LYS A 124 -11.81 -20.02 -3.23
C LYS A 124 -12.33 -18.87 -2.33
N GLY A 125 -11.90 -17.64 -2.58
CA GLY A 125 -12.28 -16.50 -1.74
C GLY A 125 -13.74 -16.13 -1.89
N GLU A 126 -14.31 -16.36 -3.09
CA GLU A 126 -15.74 -16.22 -3.34
C GLU A 126 -16.55 -17.34 -2.67
N LYS A 127 -16.03 -18.57 -2.65
CA LYS A 127 -16.73 -19.74 -2.09
C LYS A 127 -16.69 -19.80 -0.56
N THR A 128 -15.55 -19.51 0.05
CA THR A 128 -15.36 -19.65 1.51
C THR A 128 -15.76 -18.40 2.27
N GLY A 129 -15.88 -17.25 1.61
CA GLY A 129 -16.16 -15.97 2.26
C GLY A 129 -15.01 -15.47 3.14
N GLU A 130 -13.84 -16.13 3.12
CA GLU A 130 -12.66 -15.81 3.94
C GLU A 130 -11.90 -14.56 3.47
N LYS A 131 -12.55 -13.67 2.72
CA LYS A 131 -11.92 -12.41 2.30
C LYS A 131 -11.78 -11.50 3.51
N THR A 132 -10.60 -10.92 3.67
CA THR A 132 -10.37 -9.86 4.65
C THR A 132 -9.86 -8.62 3.93
N PHE A 133 -9.91 -7.47 4.60
CA PHE A 133 -9.49 -6.20 4.04
C PHE A 133 -8.14 -5.79 4.61
N ARG A 134 -7.30 -5.26 3.73
CA ARG A 134 -6.06 -4.59 4.10
C ARG A 134 -6.12 -3.17 3.58
N GLY A 135 -5.82 -2.21 4.45
CA GLY A 135 -5.89 -0.80 4.11
C GLY A 135 -4.70 -0.02 4.64
N SER A 136 -4.38 1.06 3.95
CA SER A 136 -3.38 2.03 4.37
C SER A 136 -3.80 3.43 3.97
N MET A 137 -3.53 4.38 4.84
CA MET A 137 -3.70 5.80 4.62
C MET A 137 -2.33 6.48 4.74
N ILE A 138 -2.05 7.46 3.88
CA ILE A 138 -0.88 8.33 4.01
C ILE A 138 -1.37 9.75 4.17
N LEU A 139 -1.04 10.39 5.28
CA LEU A 139 -1.27 11.82 5.54
C LEU A 139 0.09 12.54 5.50
N ASP A 140 0.25 13.42 4.52
CA ASP A 140 1.49 14.07 4.10
C ASP A 140 2.62 13.08 3.79
N ARG A 141 3.31 12.60 4.82
CA ARG A 141 4.41 11.63 4.73
C ARG A 141 4.31 10.49 5.75
N SER A 142 3.33 10.56 6.64
CA SER A 142 3.09 9.57 7.68
C SER A 142 2.14 8.49 7.18
N MET A 143 2.54 7.24 7.34
CA MET A 143 1.75 6.08 6.92
C MET A 143 1.00 5.50 8.12
N TYR A 144 -0.30 5.30 7.95
CA TYR A 144 -1.21 4.73 8.92
C TYR A 144 -1.87 3.49 8.32
N PRO A 145 -1.50 2.29 8.78
CA PRO A 145 -2.27 1.09 8.54
C PRO A 145 -3.70 1.26 9.07
N LEU A 146 -4.64 0.65 8.35
CA LEU A 146 -6.05 0.66 8.71
C LEU A 146 -6.45 -0.71 9.25
N ILE A 147 -7.13 -0.72 10.39
CA ILE A 147 -7.72 -1.92 11.00
C ILE A 147 -9.24 -1.73 11.14
N ASN A 148 -9.95 -2.79 11.49
CA ASN A 148 -11.42 -2.78 11.66
C ASN A 148 -12.15 -2.18 10.45
N ILE A 149 -11.64 -2.46 9.25
CA ILE A 149 -12.17 -1.91 8.01
C ILE A 149 -13.56 -2.49 7.78
N ALA A 150 -14.57 -1.63 7.72
CA ALA A 150 -15.92 -1.98 7.32
C ALA A 150 -16.31 -1.19 6.07
N ILE A 151 -16.91 -1.88 5.12
CA ILE A 151 -17.39 -1.32 3.85
C ILE A 151 -18.87 -1.65 3.74
N THR A 152 -19.68 -0.60 3.67
CA THR A 152 -21.14 -0.73 3.44
C THR A 152 -21.46 -0.12 2.10
N SER A 153 -21.90 -0.93 1.14
CA SER A 153 -22.31 -0.45 -0.18
C SER A 153 -23.83 -0.30 -0.25
N SER A 154 -24.29 0.84 -0.76
CA SER A 154 -25.66 1.09 -1.20
C SER A 154 -25.73 1.03 -2.74
N GLU A 155 -26.87 1.36 -3.34
CA GLU A 155 -27.03 1.30 -4.80
C GLU A 155 -26.05 2.21 -5.56
N ASN A 156 -25.71 3.38 -5.01
CA ASN A 156 -24.86 4.37 -5.67
C ASN A 156 -23.61 4.75 -4.88
N ASP A 157 -23.62 4.54 -3.56
CA ASP A 157 -22.57 5.02 -2.67
C ASP A 157 -21.94 3.87 -1.89
N SER A 158 -20.72 4.07 -1.40
CA SER A 158 -20.08 3.16 -0.46
C SER A 158 -19.51 3.93 0.71
N ILE A 159 -19.83 3.49 1.92
CA ILE A 159 -19.29 4.06 3.15
C ILE A 159 -18.19 3.14 3.65
N ILE A 160 -17.01 3.72 3.86
CA ILE A 160 -15.81 3.07 4.35
C ILE A 160 -15.52 3.62 5.74
N THR A 161 -15.40 2.76 6.74
CA THR A 161 -14.93 3.15 8.08
C THR A 161 -13.75 2.28 8.51
N ALA A 162 -12.77 2.88 9.17
CA ALA A 162 -11.62 2.15 9.71
C ALA A 162 -10.96 2.91 10.86
N ASP A 163 -10.18 2.18 11.66
CA ASP A 163 -9.33 2.74 12.71
C ASP A 163 -7.88 2.86 12.22
N LEU A 164 -7.18 3.89 12.70
CA LEU A 164 -5.78 4.16 12.36
C LEU A 164 -4.85 3.58 13.42
N VAL A 165 -3.74 2.99 12.97
CA VAL A 165 -2.71 2.45 13.87
C VAL A 165 -1.37 3.15 13.61
N ASP A 166 -0.57 3.32 14.67
CA ASP A 166 0.81 3.79 14.57
C ASP A 166 1.75 2.63 14.23
N ILE A 167 2.44 2.69 13.10
CA ILE A 167 3.50 1.70 12.79
C ILE A 167 4.73 1.86 13.68
N SER A 168 4.90 3.03 14.30
CA SER A 168 6.05 3.34 15.13
C SER A 168 5.91 2.74 16.54
N ARG A 169 4.71 2.27 16.89
CA ARG A 169 4.45 1.58 18.16
C ARG A 169 4.60 0.09 17.95
N PRO A 170 5.22 -0.64 18.90
CA PRO A 170 5.29 -2.08 18.82
C PRO A 170 3.86 -2.65 18.76
N PRO A 171 3.64 -3.71 17.98
CA PRO A 171 2.35 -4.38 17.91
C PRO A 171 1.95 -4.82 19.32
N SER A 172 0.77 -4.41 19.77
CA SER A 172 0.13 -4.90 20.99
C SER A 172 -1.06 -5.77 20.60
N ASP A 173 -1.41 -6.72 21.47
CA ASP A 173 -2.60 -7.57 21.28
C ASP A 173 -3.89 -6.75 21.16
N ASP A 174 -3.88 -5.53 21.69
CA ASP A 174 -4.94 -4.53 21.55
C ASP A 174 -4.32 -3.21 21.03
N PRO A 175 -4.19 -3.04 19.70
CA PRO A 175 -3.61 -1.83 19.14
C PRO A 175 -4.54 -0.66 19.46
N SER A 176 -4.10 0.23 20.35
CA SER A 176 -4.85 1.44 20.67
C SER A 176 -4.97 2.31 19.41
N ALA A 177 -6.19 2.45 18.89
CA ALA A 177 -6.46 3.27 17.72
C ALA A 177 -5.93 4.70 17.92
N LEU A 178 -5.08 5.15 17.01
CA LEU A 178 -4.64 6.54 16.93
C LEU A 178 -5.75 7.47 16.45
N GLY A 179 -6.83 6.93 15.92
CA GLY A 179 -7.85 7.71 15.25
C GLY A 179 -8.80 6.86 14.45
N SER A 180 -9.70 7.52 13.73
CA SER A 180 -10.66 6.87 12.83
C SER A 180 -10.85 7.67 11.55
N ILE A 181 -11.17 6.96 10.48
CA ILE A 181 -11.51 7.52 9.17
C ILE A 181 -12.90 7.04 8.77
N SER A 182 -13.70 7.94 8.21
CA SER A 182 -14.98 7.64 7.57
C SER A 182 -15.02 8.35 6.22
N VAL A 183 -15.23 7.60 5.14
CA VAL A 183 -15.29 8.13 3.77
C VAL A 183 -16.52 7.58 3.07
N THR A 184 -17.34 8.47 2.52
CA THR A 184 -18.40 8.16 1.57
C THR A 184 -17.87 8.33 0.17
N VAL A 185 -17.85 7.24 -0.59
CA VAL A 185 -17.45 7.19 -2.00
C VAL A 185 -18.70 7.19 -2.86
N SER A 186 -18.83 8.18 -3.74
CA SER A 186 -19.99 8.33 -4.63
C SER A 186 -19.56 8.79 -6.04
N PRO A 187 -20.34 8.43 -7.08
CA PRO A 187 -20.12 8.95 -8.42
C PRO A 187 -20.65 10.38 -8.52
N ALA A 188 -19.84 11.30 -9.04
CA ALA A 188 -20.21 12.71 -9.23
C ALA A 188 -19.66 13.23 -10.56
N GLY A 189 -20.53 13.69 -11.46
CA GLY A 189 -20.11 14.34 -12.71
C GLY A 189 -19.30 13.49 -13.70
N GLY A 190 -19.31 12.15 -13.55
CA GLY A 190 -18.48 11.23 -14.33
C GLY A 190 -17.17 10.83 -13.65
N GLU A 191 -16.88 11.41 -12.49
CA GLU A 191 -15.76 11.06 -11.60
C GLU A 191 -16.28 10.26 -10.39
N THR A 192 -15.38 9.66 -9.63
CA THR A 192 -15.71 9.03 -8.34
C THR A 192 -15.03 9.85 -7.25
N ILE A 193 -15.81 10.40 -6.32
CA ILE A 193 -15.32 11.30 -5.28
C ILE A 193 -15.50 10.61 -3.93
N GLY A 194 -14.54 10.81 -3.03
CA GLY A 194 -14.61 10.41 -1.63
C GLY A 194 -14.67 11.63 -0.72
N GLU A 195 -15.72 11.75 0.07
CA GLU A 195 -15.85 12.82 1.07
C GLU A 195 -16.04 12.22 2.46
N GLY A 196 -15.56 12.91 3.50
CA GLY A 196 -15.75 12.41 4.85
C GLY A 196 -14.93 13.10 5.93
N GLU A 197 -14.64 12.36 7.00
CA GLU A 197 -13.93 12.86 8.17
C GLU A 197 -12.78 11.94 8.57
N LEU A 198 -11.70 12.56 9.02
CA LEU A 198 -10.56 11.88 9.64
C LEU A 198 -10.32 12.49 11.01
N ASN A 199 -10.25 11.65 12.03
CA ASN A 199 -9.90 12.02 13.39
C ASN A 199 -8.56 11.40 13.74
N VAL A 200 -7.61 12.19 14.21
CA VAL A 200 -6.27 11.73 14.63
C VAL A 200 -5.97 12.25 16.03
N LEU A 201 -5.46 11.38 16.90
CA LEU A 201 -5.00 11.74 18.24
C LEU A 201 -3.56 12.26 18.16
N GLU A 202 -3.40 13.58 18.23
CA GLU A 202 -2.12 14.27 18.23
C GLU A 202 -1.88 14.89 19.62
N ASP A 203 -0.75 14.58 20.26
CA ASP A 203 -0.36 15.14 21.56
C ASP A 203 -1.48 15.06 22.64
N GLY A 204 -2.23 13.97 22.64
CA GLY A 204 -3.33 13.73 23.59
C GLY A 204 -4.62 14.49 23.26
N ARG A 205 -4.73 15.11 22.08
CA ARG A 205 -5.93 15.81 21.62
C ARG A 205 -6.42 15.25 20.29
N VAL A 206 -7.73 15.14 20.16
CA VAL A 206 -8.34 14.71 18.89
C VAL A 206 -8.36 15.90 17.93
N VAL A 207 -7.68 15.73 16.81
CA VAL A 207 -7.64 16.64 15.67
C VAL A 207 -8.56 16.09 14.59
N ARG A 208 -9.40 16.97 14.03
CA ARG A 208 -10.42 16.61 13.04
C ARG A 208 -10.08 17.23 11.69
N TYR A 209 -10.22 16.43 10.64
CA TYR A 209 -10.02 16.83 9.26
C TYR A 209 -11.29 16.54 8.46
N THR A 210 -11.63 17.45 7.55
CA THR A 210 -12.60 17.18 6.48
C THR A 210 -11.86 16.64 5.25
N LEU A 211 -12.39 15.59 4.64
CA LEU A 211 -11.73 14.88 3.55
C LEU A 211 -12.39 15.20 2.21
N SER A 212 -11.56 15.35 1.18
CA SER A 212 -11.97 15.39 -0.21
C SER A 212 -10.95 14.61 -1.05
N LEU A 213 -11.39 13.52 -1.65
CA LEU A 213 -10.58 12.55 -2.37
C LEU A 213 -11.10 12.38 -3.79
N ASP A 214 -10.19 12.40 -4.75
CA ASP A 214 -10.42 11.85 -6.08
C ASP A 214 -10.14 10.33 -6.02
N MET A 215 -11.17 9.55 -6.27
CA MET A 215 -11.16 8.09 -6.14
C MET A 215 -11.03 7.46 -7.52
N ASP A 216 -10.15 6.47 -7.61
CA ASP A 216 -10.02 5.67 -8.82
C ASP A 216 -11.37 5.00 -9.13
N PRO A 217 -11.83 5.06 -10.40
CA PRO A 217 -13.07 4.43 -10.77
C PRO A 217 -12.98 2.94 -10.45
N ALA A 218 -14.01 2.42 -9.78
CA ALA A 218 -14.10 1.00 -9.50
C ALA A 218 -13.90 0.24 -10.82
N LYS A 219 -12.89 -0.62 -10.90
CA LYS A 219 -12.65 -1.42 -12.10
C LYS A 219 -13.90 -2.25 -12.36
N ARG A 220 -14.73 -1.81 -13.31
CA ARG A 220 -15.91 -2.55 -13.74
C ARG A 220 -15.44 -3.95 -14.11
N ARG A 221 -15.97 -4.94 -13.40
CA ARG A 221 -15.77 -6.36 -13.70
C ARG A 221 -16.09 -6.56 -15.18
N GLN A 222 -15.08 -6.82 -16.01
CA GLN A 222 -15.32 -7.46 -17.29
C GLN A 222 -15.77 -8.88 -16.97
N THR A 223 -17.07 -9.07 -16.78
CA THR A 223 -17.70 -10.38 -16.89
C THR A 223 -17.57 -10.79 -18.35
N GLY A 224 -16.44 -11.42 -18.67
CA GLY A 224 -16.22 -12.12 -19.93
C GLY A 224 -17.11 -13.36 -20.02
N ARG A 225 -18.43 -13.19 -20.07
CA ARG A 225 -19.31 -14.16 -20.72
C ARG A 225 -19.30 -13.81 -22.20
N ARG A 226 -18.29 -14.31 -22.92
CA ARG A 226 -18.48 -14.60 -24.35
C ARG A 226 -19.60 -15.64 -24.41
N GLY A 227 -20.82 -15.15 -24.60
CA GLY A 227 -21.91 -15.99 -25.10
C GLY A 227 -21.49 -16.48 -26.47
N MET A 228 -21.03 -17.72 -26.54
CA MET A 228 -20.98 -18.47 -27.78
C MET A 228 -22.44 -18.80 -28.08
N ALA A 229 -23.05 -18.03 -28.99
CA ALA A 229 -24.33 -18.39 -29.58
C ALA A 229 -24.09 -19.53 -30.59
N PRO A 230 -25.06 -20.46 -30.72
CA PRO A 230 -24.93 -21.67 -31.53
C PRO A 230 -24.82 -21.40 -33.04
#